data_AF-A0A284S7N5-F1
#
_entry.id   AF-A0A284S7N5-F1
#
_cell.length_a   1.000
_cell.length_b   1.000
_cell.length_c   1.000
_cell.angle_alpha   90.00
_cell.angle_beta   90.00
_cell.angle_gamma   90.00
#
_symmetry.space_group_name_H-M   'P 1'
#
loop_
_entity.id
_entity.type
_entity.pdbx_description
1 polymer ?
#
loop_
_entity_poly.entity_id
_entity_poly.type
_entity_poly.pdbx_seq_one_letter_code
_entity_poly.pdbx_strand_id
1 'polypeptide(L)'
;MDEMLNYINEDGIVQTYFDHDRPRIDPVVCVNVLHLFYSYGRGKEMSLTLQWVYEVLLHRAYIQGSRYYETAECFLFFLYRFISDCDDPVIYSRFYPLLKERVTERIGVVGDGLALAMRLIVCDFTGVRNDIDLQTLRTFQCEDGGWDTGLIYKYGSSGLSIGNRGLTTAMAIHAIQCSLAGSSL
;
A
#
# COMPACT_ATOMS: atom_id res chain seq x y z
N MET A 1 -10.31 -18.23 4.47
CA MET A 1 -10.12 -18.12 3.01
C MET A 1 -11.32 -18.69 2.28
N ASP A 2 -11.78 -19.90 2.57
CA ASP A 2 -12.96 -20.47 1.87
C ASP A 2 -14.22 -19.60 2.00
N GLU A 3 -14.48 -19.04 3.19
CA GLU A 3 -15.57 -18.09 3.38
C GLU A 3 -15.45 -16.84 2.48
N MET A 4 -14.23 -16.34 2.23
CA MET A 4 -14.01 -15.17 1.35
C MET A 4 -14.43 -15.43 -0.09
N LEU A 5 -14.39 -16.69 -0.55
CA LEU A 5 -14.81 -17.08 -1.90
C LEU A 5 -16.31 -16.90 -2.12
N ASN A 6 -17.10 -16.89 -1.04
CA ASN A 6 -18.52 -16.57 -1.11
C ASN A 6 -18.78 -15.07 -1.31
N TYR A 7 -17.77 -14.21 -1.07
CA TYR A 7 -17.89 -12.74 -1.15
C TYR A 7 -17.09 -12.19 -2.34
N ILE A 8 -17.38 -12.73 -3.51
CA ILE A 8 -16.84 -12.29 -4.80
C ILE A 8 -18.01 -11.72 -5.62
N ASN A 9 -17.84 -10.54 -6.23
CA ASN A 9 -18.86 -9.94 -7.07
C ASN A 9 -18.96 -10.62 -8.47
N GLU A 10 -19.89 -10.17 -9.30
CA GLU A 10 -20.11 -10.72 -10.65
C GLU A 10 -18.88 -10.59 -11.58
N ASP A 11 -17.98 -9.64 -11.29
CA ASP A 11 -16.73 -9.43 -12.04
C ASP A 11 -15.56 -10.29 -11.54
N GLY A 12 -15.76 -11.12 -10.52
CA GLY A 12 -14.69 -11.93 -9.92
C GLY A 12 -13.79 -11.16 -8.94
N ILE A 13 -14.25 -10.02 -8.43
CA ILE A 13 -13.53 -9.15 -7.49
C ILE A 13 -14.01 -9.42 -6.06
N VAL A 14 -13.07 -9.68 -5.15
CA VAL A 14 -13.38 -9.86 -3.73
C VAL A 14 -13.96 -8.58 -3.11
N GLN A 15 -14.96 -8.76 -2.26
CA GLN A 15 -15.62 -7.67 -1.55
C GLN A 15 -14.90 -7.32 -0.24
N THR A 16 -15.03 -6.07 0.18
CA THR A 16 -14.46 -5.56 1.44
C THR A 16 -15.14 -6.16 2.67
N TYR A 17 -16.42 -6.51 2.58
CA TYR A 17 -17.20 -7.02 3.70
C TYR A 17 -17.73 -8.43 3.42
N PHE A 18 -17.88 -9.20 4.49
CA PHE A 18 -18.64 -10.46 4.48
C PHE A 18 -20.12 -10.15 4.68
N ASP A 19 -20.66 -9.35 3.77
CA ASP A 19 -22.03 -8.85 3.83
C ASP A 19 -22.50 -8.55 2.40
N HIS A 20 -23.40 -9.38 1.88
CA HIS A 20 -23.94 -9.27 0.53
C HIS A 20 -24.75 -7.99 0.30
N ASP A 21 -25.29 -7.38 1.36
CA ASP A 21 -26.00 -6.10 1.27
C ASP A 21 -25.03 -4.91 1.20
N ARG A 22 -23.72 -5.16 1.34
CA ARG A 22 -22.65 -4.16 1.27
C ARG A 22 -21.58 -4.56 0.24
N PRO A 23 -21.93 -4.67 -1.06
CA PRO A 23 -21.07 -5.19 -2.12
C PRO A 23 -20.00 -4.18 -2.57
N ARG A 24 -19.17 -3.75 -1.63
CA ARG A 24 -18.13 -2.75 -1.86
C ARG A 24 -16.82 -3.47 -2.16
N ILE A 25 -16.07 -2.91 -3.09
CA ILE A 25 -14.70 -3.33 -3.40
C ILE A 25 -13.75 -2.21 -2.98
N ASP A 26 -12.52 -2.58 -2.60
CA ASP A 26 -11.48 -1.63 -2.21
C ASP A 26 -10.11 -2.15 -2.67
N PRO A 27 -9.29 -1.33 -3.35
CA PRO A 27 -8.03 -1.79 -3.92
C PRO A 27 -7.01 -2.23 -2.87
N VAL A 28 -6.99 -1.61 -1.69
CA VAL A 28 -6.07 -2.01 -0.60
C VAL A 28 -6.53 -3.33 0.01
N VAL A 29 -7.83 -3.52 0.19
CA VAL A 29 -8.38 -4.79 0.69
C VAL A 29 -8.13 -5.92 -0.30
N CYS A 30 -8.37 -5.70 -1.59
CA CYS A 30 -8.08 -6.69 -2.63
C CYS A 30 -6.61 -7.10 -2.64
N VAL A 31 -5.67 -6.15 -2.50
CA VAL A 31 -4.23 -6.46 -2.38
C VAL A 31 -3.94 -7.33 -1.15
N ASN A 32 -4.52 -7.02 0.00
CA ASN A 32 -4.32 -7.81 1.22
C ASN A 32 -4.92 -9.23 1.10
N VAL A 33 -6.07 -9.39 0.44
CA VAL A 33 -6.65 -10.70 0.13
C VAL A 33 -5.74 -11.47 -0.83
N LEU A 34 -5.25 -10.83 -1.89
CA LEU A 34 -4.29 -11.44 -2.81
C LEU A 34 -3.04 -11.91 -2.10
N HIS A 35 -2.47 -11.07 -1.24
CA HIS A 35 -1.33 -11.44 -0.41
C HIS A 35 -1.64 -12.72 0.37
N LEU A 36 -2.74 -12.76 1.12
CA LEU A 36 -3.14 -13.95 1.86
C LEU A 36 -3.27 -15.19 0.96
N PHE A 37 -4.00 -15.11 -0.16
CA PHE A 37 -4.21 -16.27 -1.03
C PHE A 37 -2.90 -16.77 -1.67
N TYR A 38 -2.02 -15.86 -2.09
CA TYR A 38 -0.74 -16.23 -2.69
C TYR A 38 0.22 -16.85 -1.66
N SER A 39 0.29 -16.34 -0.43
CA SER A 39 1.12 -16.92 0.64
C SER A 39 0.76 -18.37 0.98
N TYR A 40 -0.47 -18.80 0.69
CA TYR A 40 -0.93 -20.17 0.91
C TYR A 40 -1.04 -21.00 -0.39
N GLY A 41 -0.46 -20.53 -1.50
CA GLY A 41 -0.46 -21.26 -2.78
C GLY A 41 -1.82 -21.32 -3.48
N ARG A 42 -2.77 -20.46 -3.07
CA ARG A 42 -4.16 -20.42 -3.56
C ARG A 42 -4.44 -19.24 -4.50
N GLY A 43 -3.40 -18.55 -4.97
CA GLY A 43 -3.53 -17.36 -5.83
C GLY A 43 -4.38 -17.55 -7.09
N LYS A 44 -4.45 -18.77 -7.65
CA LYS A 44 -5.27 -19.09 -8.84
C LYS A 44 -6.76 -18.84 -8.64
N GLU A 45 -7.24 -18.97 -7.40
CA GLU A 45 -8.65 -18.71 -7.05
C GLU A 45 -8.99 -17.21 -7.09
N MET A 46 -7.97 -16.34 -7.17
CA MET A 46 -8.09 -14.88 -7.15
C MET A 46 -7.62 -14.23 -8.45
N SER A 47 -7.60 -14.96 -9.56
CA SER A 47 -7.04 -14.48 -10.84
C SER A 47 -7.70 -13.21 -11.39
N LEU A 48 -9.02 -13.09 -11.26
CA LEU A 48 -9.77 -11.89 -11.69
C LEU A 48 -9.52 -10.70 -10.76
N THR A 49 -9.46 -10.94 -9.44
CA THR A 49 -9.07 -9.90 -8.47
C THR A 49 -7.65 -9.41 -8.73
N LEU A 50 -6.70 -10.30 -9.05
CA LEU A 50 -5.33 -9.95 -9.41
C LEU A 50 -5.29 -9.08 -10.67
N GLN A 51 -6.02 -9.46 -11.71
CA GLN A 51 -6.12 -8.67 -12.93
C GLN A 51 -6.65 -7.26 -12.61
N TRP A 52 -7.71 -7.17 -11.82
CA TRP A 52 -8.28 -5.88 -11.43
C TRP A 52 -7.30 -5.01 -10.65
N VAL A 53 -6.55 -5.57 -9.69
CA VAL A 53 -5.50 -4.83 -8.97
C VAL A 53 -4.39 -4.34 -9.91
N TYR A 54 -4.03 -5.12 -10.93
CA TYR A 54 -3.11 -4.67 -11.98
C TYR A 54 -3.67 -3.47 -12.75
N GLU A 55 -4.94 -3.52 -13.17
CA GLU A 55 -5.60 -2.39 -13.86
C GLU A 55 -5.68 -1.14 -12.98
N VAL A 56 -5.94 -1.29 -11.68
CA VAL A 56 -5.91 -0.18 -10.71
C VAL A 56 -4.55 0.50 -10.69
N LEU A 57 -3.46 -0.29 -10.67
CA LEU A 57 -2.09 0.24 -10.72
C LEU A 57 -1.79 0.91 -12.08
N LEU A 58 -2.20 0.26 -13.18
CA LEU A 58 -1.95 0.71 -14.56
C LEU A 58 -2.62 2.06 -14.84
N HIS A 59 -3.87 2.21 -14.42
CA HIS A 59 -4.70 3.38 -14.67
C HIS A 59 -4.65 4.43 -13.55
N ARG A 60 -3.83 4.22 -12.51
CA ARG A 60 -3.69 5.15 -11.36
C ARG A 60 -5.02 5.37 -10.63
N ALA A 61 -5.90 4.38 -10.61
CA ALA A 61 -7.22 4.50 -9.99
C ALA A 61 -7.16 4.70 -8.46
N TYR A 62 -6.01 4.44 -7.84
CA TYR A 62 -5.73 4.64 -6.42
C TYR A 62 -5.30 6.06 -6.05
N ILE A 63 -5.08 6.97 -7.02
CA ILE A 63 -4.38 8.25 -6.78
C ILE A 63 -5.12 9.19 -5.82
N GLN A 64 -6.46 9.09 -5.79
CA GLN A 64 -7.34 9.87 -4.90
C GLN A 64 -7.65 9.12 -3.59
N GLY A 65 -6.90 8.06 -3.28
CA GLY A 65 -7.23 7.12 -2.23
C GLY A 65 -8.46 6.27 -2.59
N SER A 66 -9.12 5.77 -1.56
CA SER A 66 -10.34 4.98 -1.65
C SER A 66 -11.38 5.47 -0.63
N ARG A 67 -12.51 4.75 -0.56
CA ARG A 67 -13.51 5.01 0.49
C ARG A 67 -12.93 4.87 1.90
N TYR A 68 -11.96 3.98 2.09
CA TYR A 68 -11.41 3.65 3.40
C TYR A 68 -9.98 4.11 3.60
N TYR A 69 -9.19 4.32 2.55
CA TYR A 69 -7.79 4.74 2.66
C TYR A 69 -7.60 6.11 2.03
N GLU A 70 -7.06 7.06 2.78
CA GLU A 70 -6.98 8.46 2.32
C GLU A 70 -5.94 8.65 1.21
N THR A 71 -4.82 7.96 1.32
CA THR A 71 -3.63 8.24 0.52
C THR A 71 -3.37 7.16 -0.51
N ALA A 72 -2.82 7.56 -1.65
CA ALA A 72 -2.32 6.67 -2.69
C ALA A 72 -1.23 5.72 -2.16
N GLU A 73 -0.47 6.21 -1.18
CA GLU A 73 0.65 5.55 -0.54
C GLU A 73 0.23 4.25 0.16
N CYS A 74 -0.99 4.17 0.70
CA CYS A 74 -1.49 2.92 1.30
C CYS A 74 -1.55 1.80 0.24
N PHE A 75 -2.14 2.06 -0.92
CA PHE A 75 -2.23 1.06 -1.99
C PHE A 75 -0.85 0.62 -2.46
N LEU A 76 0.05 1.57 -2.74
CA LEU A 76 1.40 1.27 -3.21
C LEU A 76 2.21 0.49 -2.16
N PHE A 77 2.07 0.84 -0.88
CA PHE A 77 2.75 0.15 0.23
C PHE A 77 2.28 -1.30 0.39
N PHE A 78 0.96 -1.53 0.44
CA PHE A 78 0.45 -2.90 0.53
C PHE A 78 0.76 -3.72 -0.73
N LEU A 79 0.81 -3.07 -1.90
CA LEU A 79 1.19 -3.75 -3.14
C LEU A 79 2.67 -4.14 -3.15
N TYR A 80 3.57 -3.28 -2.66
CA TYR A 80 4.96 -3.64 -2.40
C TYR A 80 5.05 -4.89 -1.53
N ARG A 81 4.35 -4.91 -0.39
CA ARG A 81 4.38 -6.05 0.54
C ARG A 81 3.90 -7.35 -0.12
N PHE A 82 2.85 -7.26 -0.93
CA PHE A 82 2.40 -8.41 -1.71
C PHE A 82 3.48 -8.90 -2.67
N ILE A 83 4.13 -8.02 -3.42
CA ILE A 83 5.17 -8.40 -4.39
C ILE A 83 6.43 -8.93 -3.69
N SER A 84 6.84 -8.34 -2.57
CA SER A 84 8.05 -8.74 -1.85
C SER A 84 7.95 -10.14 -1.23
N ASP A 85 6.75 -10.51 -0.79
CA ASP A 85 6.50 -11.76 -0.07
C ASP A 85 5.95 -12.85 -1.00
N CYS A 86 5.77 -12.56 -2.29
CA CYS A 86 5.27 -13.50 -3.29
C CYS A 86 6.40 -14.16 -4.08
N ASP A 87 6.53 -15.48 -3.92
CA ASP A 87 7.54 -16.29 -4.62
C ASP A 87 7.23 -16.55 -6.11
N ASP A 88 6.14 -15.98 -6.65
CA ASP A 88 5.78 -16.15 -8.06
C ASP A 88 6.50 -15.11 -8.95
N PRO A 89 7.46 -15.52 -9.81
CA PRO A 89 8.22 -14.61 -10.66
C PRO A 89 7.34 -13.90 -11.70
N VAL A 90 6.17 -14.44 -12.04
CA VAL A 90 5.22 -13.79 -12.95
C VAL A 90 4.59 -12.58 -12.27
N ILE A 91 4.31 -12.65 -10.97
CA ILE A 91 3.79 -11.50 -10.20
C ILE A 91 4.84 -10.41 -10.14
N TYR A 92 6.07 -10.77 -9.79
CA TYR A 92 7.17 -9.81 -9.72
C TYR A 92 7.39 -9.12 -11.07
N SER A 93 7.60 -9.87 -12.15
CA SER A 93 7.86 -9.32 -13.48
C SER A 93 6.72 -8.44 -14.01
N ARG A 94 5.48 -8.75 -13.64
CA ARG A 94 4.30 -8.00 -14.06
C ARG A 94 4.11 -6.69 -13.29
N PHE A 95 4.22 -6.72 -11.96
CA PHE A 95 3.86 -5.56 -11.13
C PHE A 95 5.04 -4.65 -10.81
N TYR A 96 6.24 -5.20 -10.65
CA TYR A 96 7.41 -4.44 -10.17
C TYR A 96 7.76 -3.23 -11.05
N PRO A 97 7.87 -3.34 -12.40
CA PRO A 97 8.23 -2.19 -13.24
C PRO A 97 7.21 -1.06 -13.11
N LEU A 98 5.93 -1.41 -13.01
CA LEU A 98 4.85 -0.47 -12.92
C LEU A 98 4.80 0.18 -11.53
N LEU A 99 5.01 -0.59 -10.45
CA LEU A 99 5.12 -0.06 -9.09
C LEU A 99 6.26 0.97 -8.99
N LYS A 100 7.41 0.67 -9.60
CA LYS A 100 8.56 1.58 -9.66
C LYS A 100 8.22 2.90 -10.34
N GLU A 101 7.57 2.84 -11.50
CA GLU A 101 7.12 4.05 -12.21
C GLU A 101 6.15 4.85 -11.32
N ARG A 102 5.16 4.16 -10.75
CA ARG A 102 4.12 4.78 -9.94
C ARG A 102 4.63 5.42 -8.66
N VAL A 103 5.58 4.82 -7.95
CA VAL A 103 6.15 5.45 -6.75
C VAL A 103 7.04 6.64 -7.11
N THR A 104 7.73 6.60 -8.25
CA THR A 104 8.57 7.70 -8.74
C THR A 104 7.72 8.95 -9.02
N GLU A 105 6.54 8.79 -9.61
CA GLU A 105 5.57 9.88 -9.85
C GLU A 105 5.12 10.59 -8.57
N ARG A 106 5.24 9.92 -7.40
CA ARG A 106 4.76 10.42 -6.12
C ARG A 106 5.83 11.18 -5.34
N ILE A 107 7.09 11.12 -5.74
CA ILE A 107 8.19 11.78 -5.02
C ILE A 107 7.91 13.28 -4.86
N GLY A 108 8.06 13.80 -3.62
CA GLY A 108 7.83 15.21 -3.32
C GLY A 108 6.36 15.63 -3.21
N VAL A 109 5.40 14.72 -3.43
CA VAL A 109 3.98 15.01 -3.17
C VAL A 109 3.76 15.15 -1.67
N VAL A 110 3.05 16.21 -1.26
CA VAL A 110 2.71 16.50 0.14
C VAL A 110 2.01 15.30 0.78
N GLY A 111 2.43 14.96 1.99
CA GLY A 111 1.84 13.90 2.81
C GLY A 111 2.28 14.05 4.27
N ASP A 112 1.59 13.36 5.17
CA ASP A 112 2.02 13.27 6.57
C ASP A 112 3.23 12.33 6.72
N GLY A 113 3.76 12.21 7.95
CA GLY A 113 4.92 11.36 8.22
C GLY A 113 4.70 9.89 7.83
N LEU A 114 3.47 9.39 7.88
CA LEU A 114 3.18 8.00 7.53
C LEU A 114 3.18 7.82 6.00
N ALA A 115 2.56 8.74 5.26
CA ALA A 115 2.56 8.73 3.80
C ALA A 115 3.99 8.82 3.24
N LEU A 116 4.81 9.72 3.78
CA LEU A 116 6.22 9.84 3.39
C LEU A 116 7.00 8.56 3.71
N ALA A 117 6.83 7.99 4.90
CA ALA A 117 7.49 6.74 5.28
C ALA A 117 7.11 5.57 4.36
N MET A 118 5.81 5.39 4.08
CA MET A 118 5.32 4.36 3.15
C MET A 118 5.96 4.52 1.77
N ARG A 119 6.00 5.75 1.24
CA ARG A 119 6.59 6.03 -0.07
C ARG A 119 8.09 5.74 -0.10
N LEU A 120 8.83 6.14 0.94
CA LEU A 120 10.26 5.88 1.06
C LEU A 120 10.59 4.38 1.09
N ILE A 121 9.79 3.58 1.81
CA ILE A 121 9.96 2.11 1.85
C ILE A 121 9.72 1.50 0.46
N VAL A 122 8.69 1.94 -0.25
CA VAL A 122 8.44 1.45 -1.62
C VAL A 122 9.54 1.91 -2.60
N CYS A 123 10.05 3.13 -2.44
CA CYS A 123 11.21 3.63 -3.18
C CYS A 123 12.45 2.75 -2.95
N ASP A 124 12.75 2.40 -1.69
CA ASP A 124 13.86 1.51 -1.33
C ASP A 124 13.73 0.15 -2.03
N PHE A 125 12.56 -0.50 -1.90
CA PHE A 125 12.26 -1.77 -2.57
C PHE A 125 12.45 -1.71 -4.10
N THR A 126 12.12 -0.58 -4.72
CA THR A 126 12.19 -0.40 -6.19
C THR A 126 13.53 0.17 -6.68
N GLY A 127 14.48 0.39 -5.78
CA GLY A 127 15.79 1.00 -6.08
C GLY A 127 15.67 2.43 -6.61
N VAL A 128 14.68 3.19 -6.13
CA VAL A 128 14.47 4.60 -6.47
C VAL A 128 14.97 5.46 -5.32
N ARG A 129 15.93 6.35 -5.61
CA ARG A 129 16.42 7.30 -4.61
C ARG A 129 15.42 8.43 -4.39
N ASN A 130 15.10 8.73 -3.14
CA ASN A 130 14.11 9.75 -2.78
C ASN A 130 14.61 10.63 -1.62
N ASP A 131 15.58 11.48 -1.91
CA ASP A 131 16.18 12.39 -0.92
C ASP A 131 15.19 13.48 -0.47
N ILE A 132 14.25 13.86 -1.34
CA ILE A 132 13.27 14.92 -1.09
C ILE A 132 12.35 14.53 0.07
N ASP A 133 11.74 13.35 -0.02
CA ASP A 133 10.82 12.89 1.02
C ASP A 133 11.58 12.47 2.29
N LEU A 134 12.83 11.99 2.17
CA LEU A 134 13.66 11.69 3.33
C LEU A 134 13.99 12.95 4.14
N GLN A 135 14.37 14.03 3.46
CA GLN A 135 14.62 15.31 4.13
C GLN A 135 13.34 15.84 4.78
N THR A 136 12.22 15.78 4.06
CA THR A 136 10.91 16.22 4.58
C THR A 136 10.47 15.38 5.79
N LEU A 137 10.64 14.06 5.74
CA LEU A 137 10.30 13.19 6.86
C LEU A 137 11.11 13.53 8.11
N ARG A 138 12.40 13.85 7.96
CA ARG A 138 13.26 14.25 9.09
C ARG A 138 12.83 15.56 9.75
N THR A 139 12.31 16.52 8.99
CA THR A 139 11.81 17.77 9.57
C THR A 139 10.52 17.59 10.36
N PHE A 140 9.80 16.47 10.17
CA PHE A 140 8.59 16.12 10.92
C PHE A 140 8.88 15.41 12.25
N GLN A 141 10.15 15.10 12.56
CA GLN A 141 10.49 14.46 13.82
C GLN A 141 10.26 15.44 14.98
N CYS A 142 9.42 15.03 15.94
CA CYS A 142 9.15 15.77 17.16
C CYS A 142 10.36 15.73 18.11
N GLU A 143 10.38 16.62 19.12
CA GLU A 143 11.47 16.69 20.12
C GLU A 143 11.67 15.39 20.91
N ASP A 144 10.60 14.60 21.09
CA ASP A 144 10.66 13.30 21.76
C ASP A 144 11.17 12.16 20.86
N GLY A 145 11.57 12.47 19.63
CA GLY A 145 12.08 11.52 18.65
C GLY A 145 11.00 10.78 17.84
N GLY A 146 9.72 11.00 18.12
CA GLY A 146 8.61 10.41 17.37
C GLY A 146 8.12 11.28 16.21
N TRP A 147 7.04 10.84 15.58
CA TRP A 147 6.30 11.59 14.55
C TRP A 147 4.85 11.75 14.98
N ASP A 148 4.17 12.78 14.47
CA ASP A 148 2.74 12.97 14.70
C ASP A 148 1.88 11.82 14.14
N THR A 149 0.62 11.78 14.57
CA THR A 149 -0.34 10.74 14.14
C THR A 149 -0.62 10.87 12.65
N GLY A 150 -0.10 9.94 11.86
CA GLY A 150 -0.41 9.82 10.43
C GLY A 150 -1.72 9.06 10.17
N LEU A 151 -2.37 9.40 9.06
CA LEU A 151 -3.68 8.88 8.67
C LEU A 151 -3.50 7.55 7.92
N ILE A 152 -4.15 6.48 8.39
CA ILE A 152 -4.13 5.18 7.70
C ILE A 152 -5.46 4.99 6.96
N TYR A 153 -6.56 4.99 7.69
CA TYR A 153 -7.89 4.73 7.14
C TYR A 153 -8.94 5.68 7.71
N LYS A 154 -10.07 5.79 7.02
CA LYS A 154 -11.22 6.59 7.41
C LYS A 154 -12.48 5.74 7.44
N TYR A 155 -13.40 6.09 8.33
CA TYR A 155 -14.73 5.52 8.31
C TYR A 155 -15.48 5.95 7.05
N GLY A 156 -15.84 5.00 6.19
CA GLY A 156 -16.54 5.32 4.95
C GLY A 156 -17.91 5.99 5.12
N SER A 157 -18.52 5.97 6.31
CA SER A 157 -19.80 6.65 6.60
C SER A 157 -19.63 8.07 7.10
N SER A 158 -18.65 8.34 7.96
CA SER A 158 -18.45 9.65 8.61
C SER A 158 -17.25 10.44 8.09
N GLY A 159 -16.34 9.80 7.35
CA GLY A 159 -15.07 10.38 6.92
C GLY A 159 -14.07 10.59 8.07
N LEU A 160 -14.39 10.15 9.29
CA LEU A 160 -13.49 10.29 10.43
C LEU A 160 -12.23 9.45 10.21
N SER A 161 -11.09 10.13 10.19
CA SER A 161 -9.78 9.51 10.00
C SER A 161 -9.27 8.85 11.27
N ILE A 162 -8.60 7.72 11.08
CA ILE A 162 -8.00 6.88 12.11
C ILE A 162 -6.51 6.78 11.80
N GLY A 163 -5.71 7.06 12.81
CA GLY A 163 -4.27 7.02 12.75
C GLY A 163 -3.69 6.44 14.02
N ASN A 164 -2.38 6.18 13.99
CA ASN A 164 -1.65 5.72 15.15
C ASN A 164 -0.24 6.31 15.15
N ARG A 165 0.05 7.15 16.15
CA ARG A 165 1.37 7.77 16.33
C ARG A 165 2.52 6.76 16.40
N GLY A 166 2.31 5.66 17.11
CA GLY A 166 3.30 4.58 17.24
C GLY A 166 3.60 3.91 15.91
N LEU A 167 2.57 3.64 15.09
CA LEU A 167 2.76 3.13 13.74
C LEU A 167 3.54 4.13 12.87
N THR A 168 3.15 5.40 12.88
CA THR A 168 3.84 6.44 12.10
C THR A 168 5.31 6.52 12.49
N THR A 169 5.61 6.49 13.79
CA THR A 169 6.98 6.51 14.31
C THR A 169 7.77 5.28 13.87
N ALA A 170 7.20 4.08 14.00
CA ALA A 170 7.87 2.84 13.59
C ALA A 170 8.17 2.82 12.08
N MET A 171 7.22 3.25 11.27
CA MET A 171 7.35 3.36 9.82
C MET A 171 8.42 4.39 9.43
N ALA A 172 8.43 5.56 10.08
CA ALA A 172 9.41 6.61 9.81
C ALA A 172 10.84 6.15 10.14
N ILE A 173 11.04 5.50 11.28
CA ILE A 173 12.35 4.92 11.65
C ILE A 173 12.79 3.88 10.62
N HIS A 174 11.89 2.97 10.22
CA HIS A 174 12.20 1.95 9.23
C HIS A 174 12.61 2.57 7.88
N ALA A 175 11.85 3.56 7.40
CA ALA A 175 12.16 4.28 6.16
C ALA A 175 13.53 4.97 6.20
N ILE A 176 13.90 5.57 7.34
CA ILE A 176 15.21 6.20 7.53
C ILE A 176 16.32 5.15 7.51
N GLN A 177 16.12 4.00 8.16
CA GLN A 177 17.11 2.91 8.20
C GLN A 177 17.37 2.31 6.81
N CYS A 178 16.31 2.03 6.04
CA CYS A 178 16.42 1.57 4.65
C CYS A 178 17.26 2.54 3.80
N SER A 179 16.97 3.84 3.92
CA SER A 179 17.67 4.89 3.16
C SER A 179 19.18 4.99 3.50
N LEU A 180 19.57 4.64 4.73
CA LEU A 180 20.97 4.62 5.15
C LEU A 180 21.70 3.37 4.63
N ALA A 181 21.04 2.22 4.62
CA ALA A 181 21.63 0.98 4.12
C ALA A 181 21.96 1.04 2.62
N GLY A 182 21.11 1.69 1.81
CA GLY A 182 21.35 1.91 0.37
C GLY A 182 22.45 2.93 0.04
N SER A 183 22.96 3.69 1.01
CA SER A 183 24.00 4.72 0.82
C SER A 183 25.44 4.18 0.95
N SER A 184 25.60 2.86 1.14
CA SER A 184 26.89 2.21 1.45
C SER A 184 27.51 1.44 0.26
N LEU A 185 27.11 1.72 -0.98
CA LEU A 185 27.67 1.15 -2.20
C LEU A 185 28.24 2.22 -3.13
#